data_AF-A0A7X2IIK2-F1
#
_entry.id   AF-A0A7X2IIK2-F1
#
_cell.length_a   1.000
_cell.length_b   1.000
_cell.length_c   1.000
_cell.angle_alpha   90.00
_cell.angle_beta   90.00
_cell.angle_gamma   90.00
#
_symmetry.space_group_name_H-M   'P 1'
#
loop_
_entity.id
_entity.type
_entity.pdbx_description
1 polymer ?
#
loop_
_entity_poly.entity_id
_entity_poly.type
_entity_poly.pdbx_seq_one_letter_code
_entity_poly.pdbx_strand_id
1 'polypeptide(L)'
;MRTLKTYVPALALVAAATGCQRSPIDVSEPKTYQYYMEHSDETKVVAGKCSDFEKKEFSVLPPSKQMAWRETPTGINCANARNAAATLVITEHQRGLAEAAAKYK
;
A
#
# COMPACT_ATOMS: atom_id res chain seq x y z
N MET A 1 56.84 22.27 5.38
CA MET A 1 55.47 22.77 5.07
C MET A 1 55.37 23.07 3.58
N ARG A 2 54.18 22.78 3.00
CA ARG A 2 53.73 22.90 1.59
C ARG A 2 53.82 21.61 0.77
N THR A 3 52.81 20.78 1.00
CA THR A 3 52.32 19.70 0.15
C THR A 3 51.56 20.28 -1.06
N LEU A 4 51.90 19.85 -2.27
CA LEU A 4 51.12 20.15 -3.48
C LEU A 4 50.25 18.93 -3.86
N LYS A 5 48.96 19.24 -4.08
CA LYS A 5 47.83 18.36 -4.36
C LYS A 5 47.98 17.57 -5.66
N THR A 6 47.85 16.25 -5.57
CA THR A 6 47.47 15.36 -6.68
C THR A 6 45.95 15.20 -6.70
N TYR A 7 45.29 15.62 -7.79
CA TYR A 7 43.89 15.33 -8.06
C TYR A 7 43.81 14.12 -9.00
N VAL A 8 43.31 12.99 -8.49
CA VAL A 8 42.88 11.85 -9.30
C VAL A 8 41.36 11.94 -9.43
N PRO A 9 40.78 12.16 -10.63
CA PRO A 9 39.35 12.04 -10.79
C PRO A 9 39.00 10.56 -10.90
N ALA A 10 38.66 9.93 -9.77
CA ALA A 10 38.05 8.61 -9.77
C ALA A 10 36.60 8.75 -10.22
N LEU A 11 36.35 8.24 -11.43
CA LEU A 11 35.06 8.04 -12.06
C LEU A 11 34.12 7.32 -11.07
N ALA A 12 33.17 8.06 -10.48
CA ALA A 12 32.13 7.48 -9.67
C ALA A 12 31.15 6.74 -10.60
N LEU A 13 31.25 5.41 -10.63
CA LEU A 13 30.22 4.54 -11.18
C LEU A 13 28.92 4.81 -10.41
N VAL A 14 27.99 5.48 -11.07
CA VAL A 14 26.60 5.59 -10.64
C VAL A 14 26.01 4.19 -10.77
N ALA A 15 26.04 3.44 -9.67
CA ALA A 15 25.20 2.27 -9.52
C ALA A 15 23.76 2.78 -9.56
N ALA A 16 23.12 2.65 -10.73
CA ALA A 16 21.68 2.77 -10.88
C ALA A 16 21.07 1.63 -10.07
N ALA A 17 20.89 1.88 -8.77
CA ALA A 17 19.95 1.13 -7.96
C ALA A 17 18.59 1.38 -8.60
N THR A 18 18.16 0.45 -9.47
CA THR A 18 16.74 0.22 -9.74
C THR A 18 16.13 -0.30 -8.45
N GLY A 19 16.06 0.58 -7.44
CA GLY A 19 15.22 0.35 -6.29
C GLY A 19 13.81 0.32 -6.83
N CYS A 20 13.17 -0.86 -6.76
CA CYS A 20 11.73 -0.91 -6.63
C CYS A 20 11.39 0.08 -5.51
N GLN A 21 10.96 1.29 -5.88
CA GLN A 21 10.47 2.29 -4.94
C GLN A 21 9.22 1.68 -4.33
N ARG A 22 9.43 0.91 -3.27
CA ARG A 22 8.37 0.42 -2.42
C ARG A 22 7.96 1.63 -1.62
N SER A 23 7.04 2.42 -2.17
CA SER A 23 6.49 3.56 -1.44
C SER A 23 5.99 3.02 -0.09
N PRO A 24 6.49 3.55 1.04
CA PRO A 24 6.02 3.15 2.34
C PRO A 24 4.48 3.22 2.38
N ILE A 25 3.87 2.32 3.13
CA ILE A 25 2.47 2.51 3.52
C ILE A 25 2.52 3.68 4.51
N ASP A 26 2.34 4.90 3.99
CA ASP A 26 2.34 6.13 4.78
C ASP A 26 0.98 6.24 5.47
N VAL A 27 0.96 5.93 6.76
CA VAL A 27 -0.23 5.93 7.60
C VAL A 27 0.18 6.32 9.01
N SER A 28 0.33 7.62 9.23
CA SER A 28 0.60 8.20 10.55
C SER A 28 -0.55 7.96 11.54
N GLU A 29 -1.79 7.82 11.05
CA GLU A 29 -2.99 7.62 11.88
C GLU A 29 -3.93 6.53 11.34
N PRO A 30 -4.61 5.77 12.22
CA PRO A 30 -5.65 4.81 11.82
C PRO A 30 -6.88 5.53 11.25
N LYS A 31 -7.29 5.14 10.05
CA LYS A 31 -8.51 5.59 9.39
C LYS A 31 -9.59 4.52 9.50
N THR A 32 -10.85 4.96 9.59
CA THR A 32 -12.00 4.06 9.76
C THR A 32 -12.37 3.35 8.47
N TYR A 33 -13.16 2.28 8.57
CA TYR A 33 -13.79 1.65 7.41
C TYR A 33 -14.61 2.65 6.58
N GLN A 34 -15.40 3.51 7.24
CA GLN A 34 -16.25 4.48 6.57
C GLN A 34 -15.44 5.49 5.76
N TYR A 35 -14.30 5.94 6.29
CA TYR A 35 -13.38 6.79 5.53
C TYR A 35 -12.99 6.14 4.20
N TYR A 36 -12.59 4.87 4.21
CA TYR A 36 -12.20 4.16 2.99
C TYR A 36 -13.37 3.89 2.04
N MET A 37 -14.60 3.74 2.56
CA MET A 37 -15.79 3.68 1.70
C MET A 37 -16.02 4.99 0.93
N GLU A 38 -15.71 6.13 1.54
CA GLU A 38 -15.86 7.46 0.94
C GLU A 38 -14.69 7.85 0.01
N HIS A 39 -13.51 7.23 0.19
CA HIS A 39 -12.27 7.56 -0.51
C HIS A 39 -11.78 6.37 -1.36
N SER A 40 -12.58 5.97 -2.36
CA SER A 40 -12.37 4.73 -3.11
C SER A 40 -11.02 4.61 -3.82
N ASP A 41 -10.45 5.71 -4.33
CA ASP A 41 -9.13 5.71 -4.99
C ASP A 41 -8.00 5.44 -3.99
N GLU A 42 -8.03 6.09 -2.83
CA GLU A 42 -7.08 5.82 -1.75
C GLU A 42 -7.23 4.38 -1.26
N THR A 43 -8.47 3.91 -1.10
CA THR A 43 -8.79 2.53 -0.70
C THR A 43 -8.17 1.51 -1.64
N LYS A 44 -8.27 1.70 -2.96
CA LYS A 44 -7.66 0.82 -3.96
C LYS A 44 -6.14 0.77 -3.80
N VAL A 45 -5.50 1.93 -3.62
CA VAL A 45 -4.04 2.02 -3.46
C VAL A 45 -3.59 1.34 -2.16
N VAL A 46 -4.23 1.66 -1.03
CA VAL A 46 -3.87 1.11 0.28
C VAL A 46 -4.14 -0.39 0.32
N ALA A 47 -5.32 -0.86 -0.11
CA ALA A 47 -5.65 -2.29 -0.16
C ALA A 47 -4.69 -3.07 -1.06
N GLY A 48 -4.27 -2.49 -2.19
CA GLY A 48 -3.24 -3.07 -3.08
C GLY A 48 -1.89 -3.23 -2.38
N LYS A 49 -1.37 -2.16 -1.77
CA LYS A 49 -0.12 -2.20 -1.01
C LYS A 49 -0.17 -3.22 0.14
N CYS A 50 -1.28 -3.28 0.85
CA CYS A 50 -1.49 -4.24 1.95
C CYS A 50 -1.54 -5.68 1.44
N SER A 51 -2.17 -5.94 0.30
CA SER A 51 -2.20 -7.26 -0.33
C SER A 51 -0.79 -7.73 -0.74
N ASP A 52 0.03 -6.81 -1.26
CA ASP A 52 1.42 -7.10 -1.62
C ASP A 52 2.30 -7.35 -0.40
N PHE A 53 2.13 -6.56 0.66
CA PHE A 53 2.78 -6.79 1.94
C PHE A 53 2.40 -8.15 2.53
N GLU A 54 1.12 -8.51 2.48
CA GLU A 54 0.63 -9.78 3.02
C GLU A 54 1.25 -11.00 2.34
N LYS A 55 1.32 -10.98 1.01
CA LYS A 55 1.87 -12.07 0.22
C LYS A 55 3.37 -12.26 0.41
N LYS A 56 4.11 -11.19 0.72
CA LYS A 56 5.58 -11.19 0.71
C LYS A 56 6.17 -11.23 2.12
N GLU A 57 5.81 -10.26 2.93
CA GLU A 57 6.48 -10.01 4.22
C GLU A 57 5.66 -10.55 5.37
N PHE A 58 4.36 -10.29 5.41
CA PHE A 58 3.51 -10.72 6.53
C PHE A 58 3.45 -12.25 6.66
N SER A 59 3.38 -12.97 5.53
CA SER A 59 3.28 -14.43 5.49
C SER A 59 4.47 -15.16 6.12
N VAL A 60 5.65 -14.52 6.13
CA VAL A 60 6.88 -15.07 6.71
C VAL A 60 7.16 -14.56 8.13
N LEU A 61 6.34 -13.64 8.66
CA LEU A 61 6.47 -13.18 10.04
C LEU A 61 6.03 -14.28 11.01
N PRO A 62 6.71 -14.45 12.17
CA PRO A 62 6.22 -15.29 13.25
C PRO A 62 4.82 -14.84 13.73
N PRO A 63 3.97 -15.74 14.24
CA PRO A 63 2.61 -15.40 14.68
C PRO A 63 2.53 -14.24 15.67
N SER A 64 3.47 -14.15 16.62
CA SER A 64 3.53 -13.04 17.58
C SER A 64 3.80 -11.68 16.92
N LYS A 65 4.64 -11.65 15.88
CA LYS A 65 4.91 -10.43 15.09
C LYS A 65 3.74 -10.07 14.19
N GLN A 66 3.03 -11.07 13.67
CA GLN A 66 1.79 -10.84 12.93
C GLN A 66 0.71 -10.20 13.81
N MET A 67 0.52 -10.70 15.04
CA MET A 67 -0.44 -10.12 15.99
C MET A 67 -0.06 -8.68 16.34
N ALA A 68 1.20 -8.44 16.72
CA ALA A 68 1.67 -7.09 17.03
C ALA A 68 1.50 -6.12 15.84
N TRP A 69 1.73 -6.59 14.61
CA TRP A 69 1.53 -5.75 13.42
C TRP A 69 0.06 -5.38 13.21
N ARG A 70 -0.89 -6.29 13.44
CA ARG A 70 -2.33 -6.02 13.27
C ARG A 70 -2.83 -4.90 14.20
N GLU A 71 -2.17 -4.70 15.33
CA GLU A 71 -2.50 -3.65 16.31
C GLU A 71 -1.88 -2.29 15.96
N THR A 72 -0.96 -2.24 15.00
CA THR A 72 -0.38 -0.96 14.54
C THR A 72 -1.39 -0.15 13.71
N PRO A 73 -1.23 1.19 13.62
CA PRO A 73 -2.02 2.01 12.69
C PRO A 73 -1.98 1.48 11.25
N THR A 74 -0.83 0.98 10.80
CA THR A 74 -0.70 0.34 9.48
C THR A 74 -1.55 -0.91 9.36
N GLY A 75 -1.53 -1.79 10.36
CA GLY A 75 -2.34 -3.01 10.38
C GLY A 75 -3.84 -2.73 10.36
N ILE A 76 -4.29 -1.77 11.18
CA ILE A 76 -5.68 -1.33 11.25
C ILE A 76 -6.13 -0.74 9.90
N ASN A 77 -5.30 0.12 9.30
CA ASN A 77 -5.57 0.70 7.99
C ASN A 77 -5.65 -0.35 6.89
N CYS A 78 -4.75 -1.33 6.90
CA CYS A 78 -4.80 -2.43 5.96
C CYS A 78 -6.09 -3.25 6.09
N ALA A 79 -6.52 -3.56 7.31
CA ALA A 79 -7.77 -4.27 7.53
C ALA A 79 -8.98 -3.48 7.02
N ASN A 80 -9.07 -2.20 7.38
CA ASN A 80 -10.19 -1.34 7.00
C ASN A 80 -10.24 -1.10 5.47
N ALA A 81 -9.10 -0.78 4.85
CA ALA A 81 -9.02 -0.57 3.41
C ALA A 81 -9.37 -1.83 2.61
N ARG A 82 -8.89 -3.01 3.02
CA ARG A 82 -9.21 -4.27 2.33
C ARG A 82 -10.69 -4.61 2.43
N ASN A 83 -11.29 -4.45 3.60
CA ASN A 83 -12.71 -4.69 3.79
C ASN A 83 -13.55 -3.70 2.96
N ALA A 84 -13.20 -2.42 2.98
CA ALA A 84 -13.88 -1.40 2.17
C ALA A 84 -13.75 -1.69 0.67
N ALA A 85 -12.55 -2.06 0.20
CA ALA A 85 -12.32 -2.43 -1.20
C ALA A 85 -13.23 -3.59 -1.65
N ALA A 86 -13.37 -4.63 -0.82
CA ALA A 86 -14.27 -5.75 -1.12
C ALA A 86 -15.73 -5.30 -1.23
N THR A 87 -16.19 -4.46 -0.30
CA THR A 87 -17.55 -3.92 -0.34
C THR A 87 -17.79 -3.02 -1.55
N LEU A 88 -16.82 -2.19 -1.92
CA LEU A 88 -16.90 -1.30 -3.08
C LEU A 88 -17.07 -2.12 -4.37
N VAL A 89 -16.30 -3.20 -4.54
CA VAL A 89 -16.44 -4.11 -5.70
C VAL A 89 -17.84 -4.71 -5.77
N ILE A 90 -18.39 -5.18 -4.65
CA ILE A 90 -19.74 -5.75 -4.59
C ILE A 90 -20.78 -4.68 -4.94
N THR A 91 -20.64 -3.48 -4.39
CA THR A 91 -21.57 -2.36 -4.60
C THR A 91 -21.56 -1.91 -6.05
N GLU A 92 -20.38 -1.76 -6.64
CA GLU A 92 -20.21 -1.41 -8.06
C GLU A 92 -20.84 -2.47 -8.97
N HIS A 93 -20.64 -3.75 -8.66
CA HIS A 93 -21.23 -4.85 -9.40
C HIS A 93 -22.76 -4.83 -9.34
N GLN A 94 -23.33 -4.68 -8.14
CA GLN A 94 -24.78 -4.61 -7.93
C GLN A 94 -25.40 -3.41 -8.65
N ARG A 95 -24.73 -2.25 -8.62
CA ARG A 95 -25.17 -1.07 -9.37
C ARG A 95 -25.23 -1.36 -10.87
N GLY A 96 -24.21 -2.00 -11.43
CA GLY A 96 -24.18 -2.38 -12.84
C GLY A 96 -25.34 -3.32 -13.22
N LEU A 97 -25.67 -4.29 -12.36
CA LEU A 97 -26.82 -5.17 -12.57
C LEU A 97 -28.16 -4.42 -12.53
N ALA A 98 -28.32 -3.49 -11.58
CA ALA A 98 -29.52 -2.66 -11.48
C ALA A 98 -29.71 -1.76 -12.71
N GLU A 99 -28.63 -1.13 -13.19
CA GLU A 99 -28.63 -0.32 -14.40
C GLU A 99 -28.92 -1.15 -15.65
N ALA A 100 -28.38 -2.35 -15.75
CA ALA A 100 -28.69 -3.26 -16.85
C ALA A 100 -30.15 -3.71 -16.83
N ALA A 101 -30.70 -4.04 -15.66
CA ALA A 101 -32.10 -4.42 -15.50
C ALA A 101 -33.06 -3.26 -15.81
N ALA A 102 -32.69 -2.02 -15.47
CA ALA A 102 -33.48 -0.83 -15.77
C ALA A 102 -33.68 -0.59 -17.28
N LYS A 103 -32.77 -1.08 -18.14
CA LYS A 103 -32.89 -0.97 -19.60
C LYS A 103 -34.01 -1.84 -20.20
N TYR A 104 -34.53 -2.80 -19.43
CA TYR A 104 -35.58 -3.74 -19.86
C TYR A 104 -36.94 -3.46 -19.19
N LYS A 105 -37.09 -2.31 -18.53
CA LYS A 105 -38.36 -1.78 -18.02
C LYS A 105 -38.86 -0.69 -18.95
#